data_AF-A0A7C3L2T2-F1
#
_entry.id   AF-A0A7C3L2T2-F1
#
_cell.length_a   1.000
_cell.length_b   1.000
_cell.length_c   1.000
_cell.angle_alpha   90.00
_cell.angle_beta   90.00
_cell.angle_gamma   90.00
#
_symmetry.space_group_name_H-M   'P 1'
#
loop_
_entity.id
_entity.type
_entity.pdbx_description
1 polymer ?
#
loop_
_entity_poly.entity_id
_entity_poly.type
_entity_poly.pdbx_seq_one_letter_code
_entity_poly.pdbx_strand_id
1 'polypeptide(L)'
;MEKVKVSIPKKFKQGIPLSVRPGHTVRLEVTQEPLTVHTGLSLFYAMAEALDIPKTLDQHVHVKERAAGYPESEHILALSANAFVGGDFLDDLEALREDVAIKKAIGREEIPDPTTAGDFCRRFSLGHLLQMNKAFTEILQRVYTRCSADQQLDDRHRC
;
A
#
# COMPACT_ATOMS: atom_id res chain seq x y z
N MET A 1 18.74 35.19 -10.04
CA MET A 1 17.88 34.02 -10.30
C MET A 1 17.67 33.90 -11.79
N GLU A 2 18.30 32.89 -12.39
CA GLU A 2 18.16 32.61 -13.82
C GLU A 2 16.73 32.11 -14.09
N LYS A 3 16.02 32.74 -15.03
CA LYS A 3 14.63 32.38 -15.34
C LYS A 3 14.61 30.98 -15.94
N VAL A 4 14.19 29.98 -15.15
CA VAL A 4 13.97 28.62 -15.64
C VAL A 4 12.91 28.67 -16.73
N LYS A 5 13.25 28.16 -17.92
CA LYS A 5 12.31 28.09 -19.05
C LYS A 5 11.16 27.15 -18.68
N VAL A 6 9.96 27.72 -18.52
CA VAL A 6 8.72 27.00 -18.18
C VAL A 6 8.24 26.05 -19.31
N SER A 7 8.83 26.16 -20.49
CA SER A 7 8.45 25.38 -21.69
C SER A 7 9.36 24.17 -21.90
N ILE A 8 8.77 22.98 -21.86
CA ILE A 8 9.43 21.71 -22.18
C ILE A 8 9.84 21.72 -23.67
N PRO A 9 11.14 21.64 -24.01
CA PRO A 9 11.59 21.69 -25.40
C PRO A 9 11.03 20.50 -26.21
N LYS A 10 10.61 20.75 -27.46
CA LYS A 10 9.99 19.75 -28.36
C LYS A 10 10.78 18.43 -28.49
N LYS A 11 12.11 18.48 -28.41
CA LYS A 11 12.99 17.29 -28.46
C LYS A 11 12.75 16.28 -27.33
N PHE A 12 12.26 16.72 -26.17
CA PHE A 12 11.93 15.84 -25.05
C PHE A 12 10.54 15.20 -25.18
N LYS A 13 9.66 15.72 -26.06
CA LYS A 13 8.34 15.14 -26.31
C LYS A 13 8.38 13.82 -27.09
N GLN A 14 9.46 13.58 -27.83
CA GLN A 14 9.65 12.34 -28.60
C GLN A 14 10.35 11.23 -27.79
N GLY A 15 10.69 11.53 -26.53
CA GLY A 15 11.44 10.65 -25.64
C GLY A 15 12.94 10.59 -25.96
N ILE A 16 13.76 10.42 -24.93
CA ILE A 16 15.20 10.25 -25.04
C ILE A 16 15.53 8.77 -24.86
N PRO A 17 16.09 8.09 -25.88
CA PRO A 17 16.62 6.75 -25.69
C PRO A 17 17.91 6.83 -24.86
N LEU A 18 17.93 6.19 -23.70
CA LEU A 18 19.10 5.94 -22.88
C LEU A 18 19.54 4.49 -23.05
N SER A 19 20.69 4.28 -23.69
CA SER A 19 21.34 2.98 -23.75
C SER A 19 22.09 2.73 -22.45
N VAL A 20 21.58 1.85 -21.59
CA VAL A 20 22.22 1.51 -20.31
C VAL A 20 23.33 0.48 -20.54
N ARG A 21 23.06 -0.52 -21.41
CA ARG A 21 23.98 -1.57 -21.86
C ARG A 21 23.58 -2.05 -23.27
N PRO A 22 24.43 -2.76 -24.02
CA PRO A 22 24.04 -3.36 -25.29
C PRO A 22 22.73 -4.18 -25.14
N GLY A 23 21.75 -3.91 -26.01
CA GLY A 23 20.42 -4.54 -25.98
C GLY A 23 19.45 -4.02 -24.90
N HIS A 24 19.83 -3.05 -24.08
CA HIS A 24 19.00 -2.50 -22.99
C HIS A 24 18.86 -0.98 -23.14
N THR A 25 17.90 -0.58 -23.98
CA THR A 25 17.56 0.83 -24.21
C THR A 25 16.29 1.18 -23.45
N VAL A 26 16.38 2.15 -22.54
CA VAL A 26 15.24 2.73 -21.82
C VAL A 26 14.83 4.01 -22.54
N ARG A 27 13.55 4.18 -22.88
CA ARG A 27 13.03 5.43 -23.46
C ARG A 27 12.48 6.31 -22.34
N LEU A 28 13.14 7.44 -22.09
CA LEU A 28 12.65 8.44 -21.14
C LEU A 28 11.68 9.37 -21.82
N GLU A 29 10.43 9.44 -21.36
CA GLU A 29 9.41 10.35 -21.88
C GLU A 29 8.95 11.32 -20.80
N VAL A 30 8.33 12.42 -21.22
CA VAL A 30 7.70 13.37 -20.31
C VAL A 30 6.21 13.06 -20.24
N THR A 31 5.69 12.87 -19.03
CA THR A 31 4.26 12.67 -18.78
C THR A 31 3.69 13.83 -17.97
N GLN A 32 2.38 14.04 -18.12
CA GLN A 32 1.58 14.90 -17.24
C GLN A 32 0.80 14.09 -16.20
N GLU A 33 0.93 12.76 -16.24
CA GLU A 33 0.34 11.89 -15.23
C GLU A 33 1.06 12.10 -13.89
N PRO A 34 0.33 12.04 -12.76
CA PRO A 34 0.95 12.11 -11.46
C PRO A 34 1.86 10.89 -11.26
N LEU A 35 3.06 11.13 -10.73
CA LEU A 35 4.05 10.11 -10.42
C LEU A 35 4.25 10.05 -8.92
N THR A 36 4.53 8.87 -8.39
CA THR A 36 4.82 8.64 -6.97
C THR A 36 6.08 7.80 -6.82
N VAL A 37 6.82 8.04 -5.74
CA VAL A 37 7.92 7.18 -5.29
C VAL A 37 7.42 5.99 -4.46
N HIS A 38 6.15 5.98 -4.07
CA HIS A 38 5.56 5.02 -3.14
C HIS A 38 4.91 3.80 -3.82
N THR A 39 5.23 3.51 -5.09
CA THR A 39 4.62 2.40 -5.86
C THR A 39 4.82 1.02 -5.21
N GLY A 40 5.81 0.87 -4.32
CA GLY A 40 5.93 -0.34 -3.49
C GLY A 40 4.67 -0.66 -2.66
N LEU A 41 3.88 0.36 -2.31
CA LEU A 41 2.60 0.16 -1.63
C LEU A 41 1.57 -0.60 -2.49
N SER A 42 1.66 -0.55 -3.82
CA SER A 42 0.81 -1.37 -4.69
C SER A 42 1.00 -2.87 -4.43
N LEU A 43 2.25 -3.30 -4.20
CA LEU A 43 2.53 -4.68 -3.83
C LEU A 43 2.05 -5.00 -2.42
N PHE A 44 2.25 -4.08 -1.47
CA PHE A 44 1.76 -4.22 -0.09
C PHE A 44 0.24 -4.45 -0.06
N TYR A 45 -0.53 -3.62 -0.75
CA TYR A 45 -1.98 -3.75 -0.79
C TYR A 45 -2.43 -4.98 -1.59
N ALA A 46 -1.80 -5.28 -2.73
CA ALA A 46 -2.11 -6.49 -3.49
C ALA A 46 -1.86 -7.77 -2.66
N MET A 47 -0.78 -7.78 -1.86
CA MET A 47 -0.51 -8.86 -0.91
C MET A 47 -1.58 -8.93 0.18
N ALA A 48 -1.97 -7.80 0.76
CA ALA A 48 -3.01 -7.76 1.79
C ALA A 48 -4.34 -8.35 1.28
N GLU A 49 -4.76 -7.96 0.07
CA GLU A 49 -5.95 -8.51 -0.58
C GLU A 49 -5.79 -10.01 -0.89
N ALA A 50 -4.66 -10.43 -1.46
CA ALA A 50 -4.41 -11.83 -1.81
C ALA A 50 -4.38 -12.77 -0.59
N LEU A 51 -4.09 -12.22 0.59
CA LEU A 51 -4.08 -12.92 1.86
C LEU A 51 -5.36 -12.72 2.68
N ASP A 52 -6.38 -12.04 2.13
CA ASP A 52 -7.66 -11.76 2.80
C ASP A 52 -7.48 -11.01 4.13
N ILE A 53 -6.41 -10.21 4.25
CA ILE A 53 -6.06 -9.46 5.47
C ILE A 53 -7.16 -8.47 5.84
N PRO A 54 -7.66 -7.59 4.93
CA PRO A 54 -8.65 -6.59 5.32
C PRO A 54 -9.91 -7.24 5.91
N LYS A 55 -10.45 -8.23 5.20
CA LYS A 55 -11.63 -8.98 5.64
C LYS A 55 -11.40 -9.70 6.97
N THR A 56 -10.24 -10.32 7.17
CA THR A 56 -9.95 -11.03 8.42
C THR A 56 -9.80 -10.04 9.58
N LEU A 57 -9.19 -8.87 9.36
CA LEU A 57 -9.15 -7.81 10.38
C LEU A 57 -10.55 -7.32 10.74
N ASP A 58 -11.41 -7.04 9.77
CA ASP A 58 -12.77 -6.55 10.00
C ASP A 58 -13.69 -7.58 10.69
N GLN A 59 -13.35 -8.87 10.61
CA GLN A 59 -14.07 -9.95 11.31
C GLN A 59 -13.70 -10.08 12.79
N HIS A 60 -12.48 -9.70 13.17
CA HIS A 60 -11.95 -9.94 14.52
C HIS A 60 -11.79 -8.67 15.33
N VAL A 61 -11.45 -7.56 14.67
CA VAL A 61 -11.09 -6.30 15.31
C VAL A 61 -12.29 -5.37 15.30
N HIS A 62 -12.73 -4.97 16.50
CA HIS A 62 -13.90 -4.11 16.68
C HIS A 62 -13.54 -2.98 17.64
N VAL A 63 -12.88 -1.95 17.11
CA VAL A 63 -12.45 -0.77 17.88
C VAL A 63 -13.57 0.26 17.94
N LYS A 64 -14.40 0.34 16.90
CA LYS A 64 -15.45 1.34 16.78
C LYS A 64 -16.77 0.81 17.31
N GLU A 65 -17.48 1.65 18.05
CA GLU A 65 -18.83 1.34 18.53
C GLU A 65 -19.90 1.42 17.42
N ARG A 66 -19.60 2.05 16.28
CA ARG A 66 -20.51 2.23 15.15
C ARG A 66 -19.79 1.93 13.84
N ALA A 67 -20.47 1.24 12.92
CA ALA A 67 -19.95 0.82 11.62
C ALA A 67 -19.94 1.94 10.55
N ALA A 68 -19.80 3.21 10.94
CA ALA A 68 -19.79 4.35 10.01
C ALA A 68 -18.36 4.83 9.72
N GLY A 69 -18.06 5.22 8.48
CA GLY A 69 -16.72 5.65 8.04
C GLY A 69 -15.82 4.46 7.66
N TYR A 70 -14.50 4.64 7.72
CA TYR A 70 -13.53 3.61 7.34
C TYR A 70 -13.67 2.35 8.20
N PRO A 71 -13.63 1.14 7.63
CA PRO A 71 -13.54 -0.09 8.41
C PRO A 71 -12.21 -0.14 9.18
N GLU A 72 -12.16 -0.98 10.20
CA GLU A 72 -10.98 -1.18 11.06
C GLU A 72 -9.74 -1.54 10.24
N SER A 73 -9.89 -2.39 9.23
CA SER A 73 -8.84 -2.78 8.29
C SER A 73 -8.23 -1.59 7.56
N GLU A 74 -9.04 -0.64 7.08
CA GLU A 74 -8.56 0.56 6.38
C GLU A 74 -7.72 1.45 7.28
N HIS A 75 -8.10 1.63 8.55
CA HIS A 75 -7.26 2.34 9.53
C HIS A 75 -5.91 1.63 9.75
N ILE A 76 -5.94 0.31 9.96
CA ILE A 76 -4.74 -0.49 10.23
C ILE A 76 -3.81 -0.49 9.00
N LEU A 77 -4.36 -0.65 7.81
CA LEU A 77 -3.58 -0.66 6.57
C LEU A 77 -3.02 0.72 6.22
N ALA A 78 -3.77 1.80 6.46
CA ALA A 78 -3.28 3.16 6.27
C ALA A 78 -2.09 3.46 7.20
N LEU A 79 -2.19 3.12 8.48
CA LEU A 79 -1.09 3.26 9.44
C LEU A 79 0.13 2.40 9.05
N SER A 80 -0.13 1.17 8.58
CA SER A 80 0.93 0.28 8.10
C SER A 80 1.61 0.85 6.85
N ALA A 81 0.83 1.36 5.89
CA ALA A 81 1.34 1.97 4.67
C ALA A 81 2.21 3.20 4.98
N ASN A 82 1.80 4.03 5.94
CA ASN A 82 2.60 5.16 6.42
C ASN A 82 3.97 4.69 6.94
N ALA A 83 3.98 3.66 7.78
CA ALA A 83 5.24 3.08 8.27
C ALA A 83 6.09 2.47 7.13
N PHE A 84 5.48 1.81 6.14
CA PHE A 84 6.20 1.21 5.01
C PHE A 84 6.92 2.25 4.14
N VAL A 85 6.38 3.45 4.02
CA VAL A 85 7.02 4.54 3.28
C VAL A 85 7.99 5.36 4.13
N GLY A 86 8.20 4.97 5.39
CA GLY A 86 9.13 5.61 6.31
C GLY A 86 8.55 6.78 7.10
N GLY A 87 7.22 6.87 7.25
CA GLY A 87 6.57 7.82 8.14
C GLY A 87 6.77 7.44 9.61
N ASP A 88 7.13 8.42 10.43
CA ASP A 88 7.37 8.28 11.88
C ASP A 88 6.20 8.84 12.70
N PHE A 89 5.39 9.73 12.11
CA PHE A 89 4.29 10.43 12.76
C PHE A 89 2.94 10.16 12.07
N LEU A 90 1.84 10.36 12.81
CA LEU A 90 0.49 10.25 12.23
C LEU A 90 0.25 11.29 11.13
N ASP A 91 0.83 12.48 11.28
CA ASP A 91 0.70 13.56 10.30
C ASP A 91 1.37 13.23 8.96
N ASP A 92 2.34 12.31 8.94
CA ASP A 92 2.97 11.85 7.69
C ASP A 92 1.98 11.11 6.78
N LEU A 93 0.85 10.63 7.32
CA LEU A 93 -0.22 10.02 6.56
C LEU A 93 -0.83 11.01 5.54
N GLU A 94 -0.72 12.32 5.79
CA GLU A 94 -1.20 13.34 4.85
C GLU A 94 -0.49 13.26 3.50
N ALA A 95 0.81 12.93 3.49
CA ALA A 95 1.56 12.77 2.24
C ALA A 95 0.98 11.65 1.37
N LEU A 96 0.57 10.53 1.98
CA LEU A 96 -0.10 9.45 1.28
C LEU A 96 -1.52 9.83 0.85
N ARG A 97 -2.24 10.57 1.70
CA ARG A 97 -3.61 11.03 1.44
C ARG A 97 -3.67 12.02 0.27
N GLU A 98 -2.69 12.90 0.12
CA GLU A 98 -2.59 13.86 -0.98
C GLU A 98 -2.05 13.23 -2.27
N ASP A 99 -1.34 12.10 -2.20
CA ASP A 99 -0.77 11.43 -3.36
C ASP A 99 -1.86 10.75 -4.22
N VAL A 100 -2.24 11.44 -5.30
CA VAL A 100 -3.25 10.97 -6.26
C VAL A 100 -2.76 9.74 -7.05
N ALA A 101 -1.46 9.64 -7.31
CA ALA A 101 -0.91 8.52 -8.07
C ALA A 101 -1.01 7.22 -7.28
N ILE A 102 -0.67 7.24 -5.99
CA ILE A 102 -0.77 6.02 -5.18
C ILE A 102 -2.22 5.61 -4.94
N LYS A 103 -3.12 6.56 -4.63
CA LYS A 103 -4.57 6.28 -4.47
C LYS A 103 -5.15 5.58 -5.70
N LYS A 104 -4.80 6.08 -6.89
CA LYS A 104 -5.16 5.44 -8.17
C LYS A 104 -4.54 4.05 -8.33
N ALA A 105 -3.26 3.90 -7.98
CA ALA A 105 -2.54 2.64 -8.15
C ALA A 105 -3.02 1.52 -7.20
N ILE A 106 -3.48 1.86 -5.99
CA ILE A 106 -3.98 0.90 -5.00
C ILE A 106 -5.51 0.75 -5.04
N GLY A 107 -6.20 1.48 -5.92
CA GLY A 107 -7.65 1.43 -6.06
C GLY A 107 -8.43 1.99 -4.86
N ARG A 108 -7.83 2.91 -4.09
CA ARG A 108 -8.51 3.58 -2.96
C ARG A 108 -8.86 5.01 -3.32
N GLU A 109 -10.10 5.39 -3.04
CA GLU A 109 -10.55 6.78 -3.24
C GLU A 109 -10.04 7.69 -2.12
N GLU A 110 -9.96 7.16 -0.90
CA GLU A 110 -9.57 7.91 0.28
C GLU A 110 -8.67 7.10 1.22
N ILE A 111 -7.80 7.81 1.94
CA ILE A 111 -6.98 7.30 3.04
C ILE A 111 -7.39 8.11 4.27
N PRO A 112 -7.58 7.51 5.46
CA PRO A 112 -7.95 8.24 6.67
C PRO A 112 -7.07 9.47 6.90
N ASP A 113 -7.68 10.60 7.26
CA ASP A 113 -6.96 11.79 7.70
C ASP A 113 -6.17 11.49 9.01
N PRO A 114 -5.00 12.13 9.24
CA PRO A 114 -4.23 11.95 10.47
C PRO A 114 -5.03 12.04 11.76
N THR A 115 -5.99 12.97 11.85
CA THR A 115 -6.85 13.12 13.04
C THR A 115 -7.80 11.95 13.21
N THR A 116 -8.30 11.39 12.11
CA THR A 116 -9.20 10.23 12.08
C THR A 116 -8.43 8.96 12.46
N ALA A 117 -7.19 8.82 12.01
CA ALA A 117 -6.28 7.75 12.45
C ALA A 117 -5.91 7.90 13.94
N GLY A 118 -5.68 9.13 14.42
CA GLY A 118 -5.42 9.41 15.83
C GLY A 118 -6.61 9.05 16.73
N ASP A 119 -7.82 9.36 16.30
CA ASP A 119 -9.06 8.97 16.99
C ASP A 119 -9.23 7.45 17.10
N PHE A 120 -8.88 6.73 16.03
CA PHE A 120 -8.86 5.26 16.03
C PHE A 120 -7.84 4.73 17.05
N CYS A 121 -6.60 5.24 17.04
CA CYS A 121 -5.55 4.86 17.98
C CYS A 121 -5.93 5.13 19.45
N ARG A 122 -6.61 6.26 19.73
CA ARG A 122 -7.03 6.62 21.09
C ARG A 122 -8.07 5.67 21.69
N ARG A 123 -8.89 5.03 20.85
CA ARG A 123 -9.87 4.01 21.27
C ARG A 123 -9.24 2.62 21.39
N PHE A 124 -8.01 2.46 20.95
CA PHE A 124 -7.32 1.19 20.96
C PHE A 124 -7.01 0.75 22.41
N SER A 125 -7.18 -0.54 22.70
CA SER A 125 -7.01 -1.11 24.04
C SER A 125 -6.28 -2.44 23.97
N LEU A 126 -5.86 -2.97 25.12
CA LEU A 126 -5.23 -4.29 25.20
C LEU A 126 -6.15 -5.41 24.65
N GLY A 127 -7.47 -5.27 24.81
CA GLY A 127 -8.43 -6.21 24.22
C GLY A 127 -8.37 -6.25 22.69
N HIS A 128 -8.15 -5.09 22.06
CA HIS A 128 -8.02 -4.98 20.61
C HIS A 128 -6.69 -5.58 20.11
N LEU A 129 -5.61 -5.52 20.90
CA LEU A 129 -4.36 -6.24 20.58
C LEU A 129 -4.60 -7.76 20.53
N LEU A 130 -5.38 -8.30 21.47
CA LEU A 130 -5.72 -9.73 21.46
C LEU A 130 -6.59 -10.11 20.25
N GLN A 131 -7.52 -9.24 19.85
CA GLN A 131 -8.30 -9.41 18.61
C GLN A 131 -7.40 -9.44 17.37
N MET A 132 -6.45 -8.50 17.26
CA MET A 132 -5.48 -8.49 16.17
C MET A 132 -4.62 -9.75 16.14
N ASN A 133 -4.15 -10.23 17.30
CA ASN A 133 -3.38 -11.47 17.38
C ASN A 133 -4.18 -12.69 16.89
N LYS A 134 -5.50 -12.73 17.14
CA LYS A 134 -6.38 -13.77 16.58
C LYS A 134 -6.47 -13.67 15.05
N ALA A 135 -6.69 -12.46 14.52
CA ALA A 135 -6.72 -12.22 13.09
C ALA A 135 -5.41 -12.66 12.42
N PHE A 136 -4.26 -12.28 12.98
CA PHE A 136 -2.94 -12.67 12.47
C PHE A 136 -2.70 -14.18 12.55
N THR A 137 -3.14 -14.83 13.63
CA THR A 137 -3.03 -16.29 13.75
C THR A 137 -3.80 -16.97 12.62
N GLU A 138 -5.02 -16.52 12.34
CA GLU A 138 -5.83 -17.07 11.24
C GLU A 138 -5.20 -16.82 9.86
N ILE A 139 -4.73 -15.60 9.59
CA ILE A 139 -4.03 -15.26 8.34
C ILE A 139 -2.80 -16.16 8.17
N LEU A 140 -1.97 -16.31 9.21
CA LEU A 140 -0.78 -17.14 9.18
C LEU A 140 -1.11 -18.61 8.92
N GLN A 141 -2.14 -19.16 9.58
CA GLN A 141 -2.58 -20.54 9.34
C GLN A 141 -3.00 -20.78 7.89
N ARG A 142 -3.74 -19.83 7.28
CA ARG A 142 -4.11 -19.90 5.86
C ARG A 142 -2.89 -19.88 4.96
N VAL A 143 -1.93 -18.98 5.23
CA VAL A 143 -0.66 -18.89 4.48
C VAL A 143 0.12 -20.19 4.56
N TYR A 144 0.34 -20.72 5.77
CA TYR A 144 1.07 -21.98 5.95
C TYR A 144 0.40 -23.14 5.22
N THR A 145 -0.92 -23.24 5.29
CA THR A 145 -1.68 -24.29 4.58
C THR A 145 -1.47 -24.17 3.07
N ARG A 146 -1.56 -22.95 2.51
CA ARG A 146 -1.36 -22.70 1.07
C ARG A 146 0.07 -23.03 0.63
N CYS A 147 1.08 -22.56 1.34
CA CYS A 147 2.48 -22.87 1.03
C CYS A 147 2.77 -24.37 1.11
N SER A 148 2.22 -25.07 2.11
CA SER A 148 2.40 -26.51 2.24
C SER A 148 1.74 -27.30 1.10
N ALA A 149 0.59 -26.84 0.60
CA ALA A 149 -0.08 -27.43 -0.55
C ALA A 149 0.67 -27.17 -1.86
N ASP A 150 1.19 -25.95 -2.05
CA ASP A 150 1.98 -25.57 -3.23
C ASP A 150 3.30 -26.35 -3.30
N GLN A 151 3.98 -26.56 -2.16
CA GLN A 151 5.18 -27.40 -2.09
C GLN A 151 4.91 -28.85 -2.51
N GLN A 152 3.78 -29.42 -2.05
CA GLN A 152 3.37 -30.77 -2.44
C GLN A 152 2.97 -30.89 -3.91
N LEU A 153 2.55 -29.80 -4.55
CA LEU A 153 2.26 -29.75 -5.99
C LEU A 153 3.56 -29.66 -6.81
N ASP A 154 4.51 -28.81 -6.41
CA ASP A 154 5.80 -28.66 -7.10
C ASP A 154 6.61 -29.97 -7.06
N ASP A 155 6.65 -30.65 -5.90
CA ASP A 155 7.34 -31.94 -5.75
C ASP A 155 6.73 -33.05 -6.64
N ARG A 156 5.42 -32.98 -6.93
CA ARG A 156 4.75 -33.92 -7.85
C ARG A 156 4.99 -33.63 -9.33
N HIS A 157 5.26 -32.39 -9.71
CA HIS A 157 5.58 -32.01 -11.09
C HIS A 157 7.06 -32.18 -11.44
N ARG A 158 7.91 -32.46 -10.45
CA ARG A 158 9.34 -32.72 -10.60
C ARG A 158 9.72 -34.19 -10.76
N CYS A 159 8.78 -35.12 -10.58
CA CYS A 159 8.92 -36.56 -10.87
C CYS A 159 8.40 -36.88 -12.26
#